data_AF-A0A9D1X7W6-F1
#
_entry.id   AF-A0A9D1X7W6-F1
#
_cell.length_a   1.000
_cell.length_b   1.000
_cell.length_c   1.000
_cell.angle_alpha   90.00
_cell.angle_beta   90.00
_cell.angle_gamma   90.00
#
_symmetry.space_group_name_H-M   'P 1'
#
loop_
_entity.id
_entity.type
_entity.pdbx_description
1 polymer ?
#
loop_
_entity_poly.entity_id
_entity_poly.type
_entity_poly.pdbx_seq_one_letter_code
_entity_poly.pdbx_strand_id
1 'polypeptide(L)'
;MDESRLLVSRSARDVRDVLERDYEDPERAVYGSLFLLGDQSASPVQFYLTDSIQHFFRGALYFDHVVPSDSLKPVVDYLTHDVIELMESFNWK
;
A
#
# COMPACT_ATOMS: atom_id res chain seq x y z
N MET A 1 -40.93 -1.65 -0.89
CA MET A 1 -40.03 -0.99 0.09
C MET A 1 -38.86 -1.91 0.48
N ASP A 2 -38.36 -2.77 -0.43
CA ASP A 2 -37.25 -3.69 -0.10
C ASP A 2 -36.27 -3.96 -1.26
N GLU A 3 -36.41 -3.28 -2.41
CA GLU A 3 -35.52 -3.52 -3.56
C GLU A 3 -34.34 -2.52 -3.61
N SER A 4 -34.46 -1.37 -2.96
CA SER A 4 -33.43 -0.32 -2.96
C SER A 4 -32.19 -0.67 -2.14
N ARG A 5 -32.29 -1.66 -1.24
CA ARG A 5 -31.18 -2.09 -0.35
C ARG A 5 -30.23 -3.10 -1.01
N LEU A 6 -30.67 -3.78 -2.07
CA LEU A 6 -29.88 -4.79 -2.79
C LEU A 6 -28.86 -4.19 -3.77
N LEU A 7 -29.04 -2.93 -4.16
CA LEU A 7 -28.11 -2.23 -5.05
C LEU A 7 -26.95 -1.57 -4.28
N VAL A 8 -27.15 -1.24 -3.01
CA VAL A 8 -26.10 -0.67 -2.15
C VAL A 8 -25.15 -1.76 -1.63
N SER A 9 -25.64 -2.98 -1.40
CA SER A 9 -24.81 -4.08 -0.89
C SER A 9 -23.79 -4.64 -1.89
N ARG A 10 -23.88 -4.24 -3.17
CA ARG A 10 -22.92 -4.65 -4.21
C ARG A 10 -21.71 -3.71 -4.35
N SER A 11 -21.79 -2.47 -3.88
CA SER A 11 -20.64 -1.55 -3.87
C SER A 11 -19.77 -1.64 -2.60
N ALA A 12 -20.21 -2.40 -1.60
CA ALA A 12 -19.46 -2.59 -0.35
C ALA A 12 -18.59 -3.86 -0.34
N ARG A 13 -18.23 -4.41 -1.52
CA ARG A 13 -17.59 -5.73 -1.62
C ARG A 13 -16.11 -5.78 -1.97
N ASP A 14 -15.45 -4.67 -2.31
CA ASP A 14 -14.01 -4.68 -2.63
C ASP A 14 -13.19 -3.75 -1.72
N VAL A 15 -13.27 -3.99 -0.40
CA VAL A 15 -12.26 -3.55 0.56
C VAL A 15 -11.67 -4.78 1.25
N ARG A 16 -11.45 -5.86 0.49
CA ARG A 16 -10.98 -7.14 1.01
C ARG A 16 -9.47 -7.20 0.80
N ASP A 17 -8.74 -7.19 1.91
CA ASP A 17 -7.28 -7.11 2.04
C ASP A 17 -6.63 -5.80 1.58
N VAL A 18 -6.77 -4.76 2.41
CA VAL A 18 -5.74 -3.73 2.52
C VAL A 18 -4.95 -4.02 3.79
N LEU A 19 -3.70 -4.44 3.66
CA LEU A 19 -2.79 -4.60 4.79
C LEU A 19 -2.00 -3.30 4.94
N GLU A 20 -2.22 -2.61 6.05
CA GLU A 20 -1.48 -1.41 6.42
C GLU A 20 -0.40 -1.77 7.43
N ARG A 21 0.81 -1.23 7.24
CA ARG A 21 1.91 -1.31 8.18
C ARG A 21 2.49 0.08 8.41
N ASP A 22 2.35 0.56 9.63
CA ASP A 22 3.00 1.81 10.06
C ASP A 22 4.49 1.60 10.29
N TYR A 23 5.24 2.66 10.02
CA TYR A 23 6.68 2.76 10.21
C TYR A 23 6.99 4.06 10.95
N GLU A 24 7.75 3.95 12.04
CA GLU A 24 8.15 5.10 12.85
C GLU A 24 9.62 4.95 13.28
N ASP A 25 10.41 5.98 13.00
CA ASP A 25 11.77 6.18 13.51
C ASP A 25 11.86 7.61 14.08
N PRO A 26 11.60 7.79 15.38
CA PRO A 26 11.70 9.09 16.03
C PRO A 26 13.12 9.67 16.09
N GLU A 27 14.16 8.83 16.04
CA GLU A 27 15.55 9.32 16.07
C GLU A 27 15.92 10.04 14.77
N ARG A 28 15.39 9.56 13.65
CA ARG A 28 15.58 10.17 12.32
C ARG A 28 14.44 11.10 11.89
N ALA A 29 13.42 11.27 12.72
CA ALA A 29 12.17 11.96 12.40
C ALA A 29 11.55 11.44 11.08
N VAL A 30 11.49 10.12 10.92
CA VAL A 30 10.87 9.47 9.76
C VAL A 30 9.62 8.74 10.24
N TYR A 31 8.46 9.13 9.72
CA TYR A 31 7.17 8.51 10.00
C TYR A 31 6.52 8.11 8.69
N GLY A 32 5.74 7.03 8.65
CA GLY A 32 5.09 6.63 7.41
C GLY A 32 4.22 5.41 7.54
N SER A 33 3.56 5.06 6.44
CA SER A 33 2.76 3.84 6.34
C SER A 33 2.97 3.18 4.98
N LEU A 34 2.97 1.85 4.98
CA LEU A 34 2.99 0.98 3.82
C LEU A 34 1.62 0.31 3.69
N PHE A 35 1.04 0.37 2.49
CA PHE A 35 -0.23 -0.23 2.13
C PHE A 35 0.01 -1.31 1.10
N LEU A 36 -0.43 -2.52 1.42
CA LEU A 36 -0.48 -3.64 0.52
C LEU A 36 -1.93 -3.87 0.12
N LEU A 37 -2.23 -3.57 -1.14
CA LEU A 37 -3.56 -3.74 -1.72
C LEU A 37 -3.66 -5.14 -2.30
N GLY A 38 -4.78 -5.82 -2.01
CA GLY A 38 -5.04 -7.19 -2.43
C GLY A 38 -4.97 -7.44 -3.94
N ASP A 39 -4.97 -8.72 -4.28
CA ASP A 39 -4.80 -9.33 -5.61
C ASP A 39 -5.59 -8.74 -6.79
N GLN A 40 -6.68 -8.03 -6.55
CA GLN A 40 -7.47 -7.34 -7.58
C GLN A 40 -6.98 -5.92 -7.90
N SER A 41 -5.95 -5.42 -7.19
CA SER A 41 -5.41 -4.08 -7.37
C SER A 41 -4.27 -4.03 -8.37
N ALA A 42 -4.35 -3.13 -9.36
CA ALA A 42 -3.26 -2.83 -10.30
C ALA A 42 -2.06 -2.12 -9.63
N SER A 43 -2.20 -1.71 -8.38
CA SER A 43 -1.10 -1.21 -7.54
C SER A 43 -1.04 -2.01 -6.25
N PRO A 44 -0.18 -3.04 -6.13
CA PRO A 44 -0.13 -3.88 -4.94
C PRO A 44 0.53 -3.20 -3.73
N VAL A 45 1.39 -2.20 -3.95
CA VAL A 45 2.24 -1.60 -2.92
C VAL A 45 2.15 -0.08 -3.04
N GLN A 46 1.79 0.59 -1.96
CA GLN A 46 1.84 2.06 -1.85
C GLN A 46 2.45 2.43 -0.50
N PHE A 47 3.23 3.49 -0.43
CA PHE A 47 3.78 3.95 0.84
C PHE A 47 4.01 5.46 0.85
N TYR A 48 4.14 6.01 2.04
CA TYR A 48 4.60 7.37 2.23
C TYR A 48 5.49 7.49 3.47
N LEU A 49 6.35 8.50 3.47
CA LEU A 49 7.21 8.92 4.56
C LEU A 49 7.04 10.42 4.77
N THR A 50 7.11 10.88 6.01
CA THR A 50 6.99 12.28 6.41
C THR A 50 7.88 12.58 7.62
N ASP A 51 8.34 13.82 7.74
CA ASP A 51 8.98 14.33 8.97
C ASP A 51 7.98 15.02 9.92
N SER A 52 6.69 14.94 9.60
CA SER A 52 5.57 15.60 10.29
C SER A 52 5.54 17.14 10.20
N ILE A 53 6.50 17.79 9.54
CA ILE A 53 6.62 19.25 9.52
C ILE A 53 6.56 19.78 8.08
N GLN A 54 7.42 19.29 7.19
CA GLN A 54 7.64 19.89 5.87
C GLN A 54 8.04 18.90 4.77
N HIS A 55 8.59 17.74 5.12
CA HIS A 55 9.03 16.75 4.15
C HIS A 55 7.97 15.67 3.96
N PHE A 56 7.65 15.36 2.71
CA PHE A 56 6.72 14.29 2.35
C PHE A 56 7.25 13.55 1.12
N PHE A 57 7.47 12.25 1.27
CA PHE A 57 7.90 11.33 0.21
C PHE A 57 6.83 10.26 0.02
N ARG A 58 6.40 10.01 -1.22
CA ARG A 58 5.37 9.01 -1.53
C ARG A 58 5.83 8.15 -2.70
N GLY A 59 5.60 6.85 -2.58
CA GLY A 59 5.83 5.88 -3.64
C GLY A 59 4.61 4.97 -3.85
N ALA A 60 4.45 4.51 -5.08
CA ALA A 60 3.47 3.47 -5.42
C ALA A 60 4.05 2.61 -6.54
N LEU A 61 3.87 1.29 -6.40
CA LEU A 61 4.24 0.33 -7.42
C LEU A 61 3.01 0.05 -8.29
N TYR A 62 3.16 0.20 -9.61
CA TYR A 62 2.11 -0.07 -10.59
C TYR A 62 2.51 -1.26 -11.46
N PHE A 63 1.57 -2.16 -11.71
CA PHE A 63 1.70 -3.15 -12.76
C PHE A 63 0.90 -2.72 -13.98
N ASP A 64 1.53 -2.78 -15.16
CA ASP A 64 0.90 -2.40 -16.43
C ASP A 64 -0.28 -3.30 -16.81
N HIS A 65 -0.33 -4.52 -16.27
CA HIS A 65 -1.38 -5.50 -16.54
C HIS A 65 -1.84 -6.18 -15.25
N VAL A 66 -3.15 -6.44 -15.15
CA VAL A 66 -3.72 -7.35 -14.15
C VAL A 66 -3.37 -8.77 -14.58
N VAL A 67 -2.22 -9.27 -14.11
CA VAL A 67 -1.76 -10.64 -14.34
C VAL A 67 -2.30 -11.52 -13.20
N PRO A 68 -2.61 -12.81 -13.42
CA PRO A 68 -3.04 -13.70 -12.34
C PRO A 68 -2.11 -13.65 -11.12
N SER A 69 -2.69 -13.34 -9.95
CA SER A 69 -2.01 -13.07 -8.68
C SER A 69 -0.97 -14.12 -8.27
N ASP A 70 -1.25 -15.41 -8.51
CA ASP A 70 -0.34 -16.51 -8.16
C ASP A 70 1.02 -16.44 -8.87
N SER A 71 1.09 -15.83 -10.06
CA SER A 71 2.35 -15.71 -10.81
C SER A 71 3.18 -14.50 -10.37
N LEU A 72 2.54 -13.44 -9.86
CA LEU A 72 3.21 -12.20 -9.45
C LEU A 72 3.53 -12.14 -7.97
N LYS A 73 2.91 -13.00 -7.14
CA LYS A 73 3.17 -13.06 -5.70
C LYS A 73 4.66 -12.99 -5.32
N PRO A 74 5.58 -13.82 -5.88
CA PRO A 74 6.99 -13.74 -5.50
C PRO A 74 7.65 -12.40 -5.88
N VAL A 75 7.19 -11.74 -6.95
CA VAL A 75 7.69 -10.43 -7.37
C VAL A 75 7.15 -9.34 -6.45
N VAL A 76 5.87 -9.39 -6.09
CA VAL A 76 5.27 -8.47 -5.12
C VAL A 76 5.94 -8.59 -3.76
N ASP A 77 6.16 -9.83 -3.28
CA ASP A 77 6.82 -10.08 -2.00
C ASP A 77 8.25 -9.53 -2.00
N TYR A 78 9.00 -9.70 -3.11
CA TYR A 78 10.34 -9.15 -3.28
C TYR A 78 10.36 -7.61 -3.28
N LEU A 79 9.50 -6.98 -4.10
CA LEU A 79 9.43 -5.52 -4.19
C LEU A 79 8.94 -4.88 -2.88
N THR A 80 8.05 -5.57 -2.17
CA THR A 80 7.60 -5.14 -0.83
C THR A 80 8.77 -5.14 0.15
N HIS A 81 9.62 -6.17 0.11
CA HIS A 81 10.81 -6.23 0.94
C HIS A 81 11.78 -5.09 0.63
N ASP A 82 12.07 -4.83 -0.64
CA ASP A 82 12.94 -3.71 -1.05
C ASP A 82 12.38 -2.35 -0.60
N VAL A 83 11.06 -2.15 -0.67
CA VAL A 83 10.41 -0.93 -0.17
C VAL A 83 10.57 -0.78 1.34
N ILE A 84 10.45 -1.88 2.10
CA ILE A 84 10.67 -1.85 3.55
C ILE A 84 12.12 -1.45 3.85
N GLU A 85 13.11 -2.07 3.20
CA GLU A 85 14.52 -1.71 3.38
C GLU A 85 14.80 -0.26 2.99
N LEU A 86 14.15 0.24 1.94
CA LEU A 86 14.22 1.64 1.55
C LEU A 86 13.66 2.57 2.64
N MET A 87 12.52 2.23 3.25
CA MET A 87 11.93 3.01 4.34
C MET A 87 12.83 2.98 5.59
N GLU A 88 13.39 1.83 5.93
CA GLU A 88 14.28 1.63 7.10
C GLU A 88 15.64 2.36 6.97
N SER A 89 16.14 2.51 5.74
CA SER A 89 17.39 3.21 5.45
C SER A 89 17.19 4.68 5.07
N PHE A 90 15.95 5.17 5.02
CA PHE A 90 15.61 6.51 4.60
C PHE A 90 16.13 7.57 5.58
N ASN A 91 16.63 8.70 5.05
CA ASN A 91 17.06 9.85 5.84
C ASN A 91 16.78 11.15 5.08
N TRP A 92 16.12 12.10 5.75
CA TRP A 92 15.91 13.45 5.22
C TRP A 92 17.23 14.21 5.03
N LYS A 93 17.29 15.17 4.11
CA LYS A 93 18.46 16.01 3.87
C LYS A 93 18.14 17.47 4.07
#